data_AF-A0AAV6YH50-F1
#
_entry.id   AF-A0AAV6YH50-F1
#
_cell.length_a   1.000
_cell.length_b   1.000
_cell.length_c   1.000
_cell.angle_alpha   90.00
_cell.angle_beta   90.00
_cell.angle_gamma   90.00
#
_symmetry.space_group_name_H-M   'P 1'
#
loop_
_entity.id
_entity.type
_entity.pdbx_description
1 polymer ?
#
loop_
_entity_poly.entity_id
_entity_poly.type
_entity_poly.pdbx_seq_one_letter_code
_entity_poly.pdbx_strand_id
1 'polypeptide(L)' 'MMRNDTFGITVDNIPKGKISIVEALTILINYKKSPTTWTAEKIAGEYSLDIMDTKALLKFFTPFDVKIVKSNTEKIAEK' A
#
# COMPACT_ATOMS: atom_id res chain seq x y z
N MET A 1 -3.26 -21.99 5.87
CA MET A 1 -4.41 -21.07 5.75
C MET A 1 -4.09 -20.12 4.60
N MET A 2 -4.67 -20.35 3.42
CA MET A 2 -4.39 -19.53 2.22
C MET A 2 -5.09 -18.18 2.36
N ARG A 3 -4.32 -17.09 2.29
CA ARG A 3 -4.88 -15.74 2.23
C ARG A 3 -5.42 -15.56 0.81
N ASN A 4 -6.70 -15.87 0.60
CA ASN A 4 -7.37 -15.60 -0.67
C ASN A 4 -7.40 -14.10 -0.93
N ASP A 5 -7.03 -13.71 -2.13
CA ASP A 5 -7.08 -12.35 -2.64
C ASP A 5 -8.22 -12.22 -3.67
N THR A 6 -8.92 -11.09 -3.60
CA THR A 6 -10.12 -10.74 -4.37
C THR A 6 -9.89 -10.67 -5.90
N PHE A 7 -8.67 -10.91 -6.38
CA PHE A 7 -8.24 -10.74 -7.78
C PHE A 7 -7.70 -12.01 -8.45
N GLY A 8 -7.78 -13.17 -7.77
CA GLY A 8 -7.36 -14.46 -8.35
C GLY A 8 -5.84 -14.63 -8.46
N ILE A 9 -5.05 -13.80 -7.78
CA ILE A 9 -3.59 -13.91 -7.68
C ILE A 9 -3.28 -14.55 -6.32
N THR A 10 -3.40 -15.87 -6.25
CA THR A 10 -2.99 -16.61 -5.05
C THR A 10 -1.58 -16.19 -4.66
N VAL A 11 -1.42 -15.69 -3.43
CA VAL A 11 -0.15 -15.20 -2.84
C VAL A 11 1.00 -16.21 -3.04
N ASP A 12 0.66 -17.50 -3.15
CA ASP A 12 1.56 -18.62 -3.39
C ASP A 12 2.34 -18.55 -4.73
N ASN A 13 1.95 -17.71 -5.70
CA ASN A 13 2.60 -17.59 -7.01
C ASN A 13 3.56 -16.40 -7.15
N ILE A 14 3.77 -15.61 -6.08
CA ILE A 14 4.66 -14.44 -6.15
C ILE A 14 6.12 -14.90 -5.95
N PRO A 15 7.02 -14.68 -6.92
CA PRO A 15 8.42 -15.04 -6.75
C PRO A 15 9.05 -14.28 -5.59
N LYS A 16 9.97 -14.93 -4.86
CA LYS A 16 10.77 -14.26 -3.82
C LYS A 16 11.49 -13.03 -4.40
N GLY A 17 11.51 -11.94 -3.64
CA GLY A 17 12.08 -10.67 -4.09
C GLY A 17 11.17 -9.87 -5.02
N LYS A 18 9.94 -10.33 -5.25
CA LYS A 18 8.89 -9.55 -5.93
C LYS A 18 7.69 -9.40 -5.00
N ILE A 19 6.91 -8.36 -5.28
CA ILE A 19 5.65 -8.08 -4.61
C ILE A 19 4.59 -7.81 -5.66
N SER A 20 3.36 -8.20 -5.37
CA SER A 20 2.18 -7.81 -6.13
C SER A 20 1.85 -6.33 -5.91
N ILE A 21 0.98 -5.79 -6.76
CA ILE A 21 0.49 -4.42 -6.60
C ILE A 21 -0.29 -4.24 -5.27
N VAL A 22 -1.02 -5.26 -4.83
CA VAL A 22 -1.79 -5.23 -3.58
C VAL A 22 -0.85 -5.15 -2.38
N GLU A 23 0.24 -5.93 -2.38
CA GLU A 23 1.26 -5.88 -1.34
C GLU A 23 2.01 -4.55 -1.35
N ALA A 24 2.39 -4.04 -2.53
CA ALA A 24 3.03 -2.74 -2.66
C ALA A 24 2.15 -1.64 -2.03
N LEU A 25 0.86 -1.59 -2.37
CA LEU A 25 -0.08 -0.62 -1.79
C LEU A 25 -0.22 -0.82 -0.27
N THR A 26 -0.25 -2.06 0.21
CA THR A 26 -0.33 -2.37 1.63
C THR A 26 0.91 -1.89 2.39
N ILE A 27 2.10 -2.16 1.86
CA ILE A 27 3.39 -1.68 2.39
C ILE A 27 3.37 -0.16 2.51
N LEU A 28 2.99 0.53 1.43
CA LEU A 28 2.99 1.99 1.38
C LEU A 28 1.98 2.62 2.36
N ILE A 29 0.78 2.03 2.49
CA ILE A 29 -0.24 2.50 3.44
C ILE A 29 0.24 2.30 4.88
N ASN A 30 0.83 1.15 5.18
CA ASN A 30 1.32 0.82 6.52
C ASN A 30 2.51 1.70 6.92
N TYR A 31 3.44 1.93 5.99
CA TYR A 31 4.55 2.86 6.18
C TYR A 31 4.05 4.28 6.47
N LYS A 32 3.08 4.77 5.68
CA LYS A 32 2.47 6.09 5.89
C LYS A 32 1.80 6.21 7.27
N LYS A 33 1.12 5.15 7.74
CA LYS A 33 0.41 5.15 9.03
C LYS A 33 1.36 5.02 10.23
N SER A 34 2.43 4.25 10.10
CA SER A 34 3.33 3.92 11.23
C SER A 34 4.77 3.72 10.75
N PRO A 35 5.47 4.81 10.38
CA PRO A 35 6.80 4.73 9.78
C PRO A 35 7.88 4.22 10.74
N THR A 36 7.67 4.34 12.06
CA THR A 36 8.57 3.81 13.09
C THR A 36 8.45 2.30 13.25
N THR A 37 7.27 1.73 12.96
CA THR A 37 7.02 0.29 13.03
C THR A 37 7.36 -0.38 11.72
N TRP A 38 6.94 0.19 10.59
CA TRP A 38 7.15 -0.36 9.25
C TRP A 38 8.44 0.17 8.64
N THR A 39 9.59 -0.11 9.26
CA THR A 39 10.87 0.34 8.71
C THR A 39 11.23 -0.38 7.41
N ALA A 40 12.14 0.19 6.63
CA ALA A 40 12.62 -0.43 5.39
C ALA A 40 13.21 -1.83 5.65
N GLU A 41 13.91 -2.01 6.77
CA GLU A 41 14.51 -3.29 7.19
C GLU A 41 13.43 -4.34 7.49
N LYS A 42 12.36 -3.95 8.19
CA LYS A 42 11.24 -4.84 8.47
C LYS A 42 10.54 -5.28 7.19
N ILE A 43 10.25 -4.34 6.30
CA ILE A 43 9.59 -4.62 5.01
C ILE A 43 10.46 -5.52 4.15
N ALA A 44 11.76 -5.22 4.02
CA ALA A 44 12.70 -6.03 3.26
C ALA A 44 12.73 -7.48 3.77
N GLY A 45 12.75 -7.67 5.10
CA GLY A 45 12.71 -8.99 5.71
C GLY A 45 11.38 -9.73 5.48
N GLU A 46 10.25 -9.07 5.68
CA GLU A 46 8.92 -9.69 5.55
C GLU A 46 8.59 -10.12 4.12
N TYR A 47 9.01 -9.33 3.13
CA TYR A 47 8.72 -9.58 1.72
C TYR A 47 9.91 -10.15 0.93
N SER A 48 11.02 -10.47 1.62
CA SER A 48 12.27 -10.95 1.01
C SER A 48 12.76 -10.02 -0.11
N LEU A 49 12.57 -8.71 0.05
CA LEU A 49 13.01 -7.69 -0.90
C LEU A 49 14.45 -7.27 -0.62
N ASP A 50 15.12 -6.77 -1.66
CA ASP A 50 16.39 -6.08 -1.45
C ASP A 50 16.18 -4.78 -0.65
N ILE A 51 17.08 -4.47 0.28
CA ILE A 51 16.95 -3.31 1.15
C ILE A 51 17.08 -1.99 0.37
N MET A 52 17.86 -1.95 -0.71
CA MET A 52 18.01 -0.78 -1.57
C MET A 52 16.73 -0.56 -2.38
N ASP A 53 16.16 -1.63 -2.92
CA ASP A 53 14.88 -1.57 -3.65
C ASP A 53 13.74 -1.17 -2.71
N THR A 54 13.74 -1.67 -1.47
CA THR A 54 12.75 -1.31 -0.45
C THR A 54 12.85 0.17 -0.09
N LYS A 55 14.07 0.70 0.08
CA LYS A 55 14.28 2.14 0.32
C LYS A 55 13.83 2.98 -0.88
N ALA A 56 14.09 2.52 -2.10
CA ALA A 56 13.63 3.19 -3.32
C ALA A 56 12.10 3.19 -3.40
N LEU A 57 11.44 2.06 -3.11
CA LEU A 57 9.99 1.94 -3.05
C LEU A 57 9.39 2.99 -2.10
N LEU A 58 9.88 3.06 -0.85
CA LEU A 58 9.36 3.99 0.15
C LEU A 58 9.66 5.47 -0.18
N LYS A 59 10.76 5.74 -0.90
CA LYS A 59 11.16 7.09 -1.28
C LYS A 59 10.38 7.63 -2.48
N PHE A 60 10.17 6.80 -3.50
CA PHE A 60 9.64 7.25 -4.79
C PHE A 60 8.15 6.97 -4.98
N PHE A 61 7.59 5.99 -4.27
CA PHE A 61 6.18 5.67 -4.37
C PHE A 61 5.44 6.18 -3.15
N THR A 62 4.81 7.35 -3.28
CA THR A 62 3.89 7.87 -2.25
C THR A 62 2.45 7.69 -2.73
N PRO A 63 1.59 6.98 -1.99
CA PRO A 63 0.19 6.83 -2.36
C PRO A 63 -0.50 8.20 -2.34
N PHE A 64 -1.28 8.49 -3.38
CA PHE A 64 -2.04 9.75 -3.47
C PHE A 64 -2.95 9.91 -2.26
N ASP A 65 -2.94 11.10 -1.65
CA ASP A 65 -3.83 11.44 -0.55
C ASP A 65 -5.18 11.87 -1.14
N VAL A 66 -6.08 10.91 -1.35
CA VAL A 66 -7.42 11.18 -1.86
C VAL A 66 -8.24 11.81 -0.72
N LYS A 67 -8.45 13.12 -0.80
CA LYS A 67 -9.37 13.84 0.09
C LYS A 67 -10.73 13.91 -0.58
N ILE A 68 -11.74 13.30 0.05
CA ILE A 68 -13.13 13.49 -0.36
C ILE A 68 -13.52 14.91 0.02
N VAL A 69 -13.50 15.81 -0.95
CA VAL A 69 -14.08 17.14 -0.79
C VAL A 69 -15.58 16.93 -0.64
N LYS A 70 -16.16 17.30 0.52
CA LYS A 70 -17.62 17.33 0.65
C LYS A 70 -18.12 18.28 -0.42
N SER A 71 -18.85 17.78 -1.42
CA SER A 71 -19.59 18.64 -2.33
C SER A 71 -20.54 19.45 -1.47
N ASN A 72 -20.35 20.76 -1.44
CA ASN A 72 -21.25 21.66 -0.74
C ASN A 72 -22.55 21.72 -1.56
N THR A 73 -23.36 20.66 -1.50
CA THR A 73 -24.79 20.75 -1.84
C THR A 73 -25.46 21.53 -0.73
N GLU A 74 -25.14 22.82 -0.65
CA GLU A 74 -25.98 23.79 0.00
C GLU A 74 -27.26 23.87 -0.84
N LYS A 75 -28.34 23.35 -0.23
CA LYS A 75 -29.74 23.67 -0.44
C LYS A 75 -30.03 24.59 -1.65
N ILE A 76 -30.38 23.99 -2.78
CA ILE A 76 -31.27 24.66 -3.75
C ILE A 76 -32.59 23.89 -3.72
N ALA A 77 -33.40 24.17 -2.71
CA ALA A 77 -34.81 23.84 -2.68
C ALA A 77 -35.52 24.87 -1.81
N GLU A 78 -35.52 26.11 -2.28
CA GLU A 78 -36.55 27.10 -1.98
C GLU A 78 -37.15 27.52 -3.32
N LYS A 79 -38.31 26.97 -3.67
CA LYS A 79 -39.53 27.74 -3.97
C LYS A 79 -40.72 26.81 -4.16
#